data_AF-A0A1J4J938-F1
#
_entry.id   AF-A0A1J4J938-F1
#
_cell.length_a   1.000
_cell.length_b   1.000
_cell.length_c   1.000
_cell.angle_alpha   90.00
_cell.angle_beta   90.00
_cell.angle_gamma   90.00
#
_symmetry.space_group_name_H-M   'P 1'
#
loop_
_entity.id
_entity.type
_entity.pdbx_description
1 polymer ?
#
loop_
_entity_poly.entity_id
_entity_poly.type
_entity_poly.pdbx_seq_one_letter_code
_entity_poly.pdbx_strand_id
1 'polypeptide(L)'
;MEYHRSVSFIKLRNICCCLTIAAAFVYASAFYTTVVYLDEIGVRGIDTRFEDFLIFSSVAILLTAIGISITSFIGNAWFKLIHFFFSSAMLILICYAFIATFWAKEHILSIIQNDVLRTQKLQKRNSCCNWNGPNDYFGIIGSKYDRTCGEVFNEYYDRKAATNSIMLAISAFISCLSVITSTILYANDDEEKNMKAKYSNM
;
A
#
# COMPACT_ATOMS: atom_id res chain seq x y z
N MET A 1 -12.32 29.80 -27.91
CA MET A 1 -12.69 28.68 -27.02
C MET A 1 -11.59 27.62 -26.90
N GLU A 2 -10.82 27.33 -27.94
CA GLU A 2 -9.74 26.32 -27.92
C GLU A 2 -8.64 26.60 -26.87
N TYR A 3 -8.25 27.86 -26.66
CA TYR A 3 -7.22 28.24 -25.68
C TYR A 3 -7.62 27.97 -24.22
N HIS A 4 -8.91 28.06 -23.90
CA HIS A 4 -9.42 27.73 -22.56
C HIS A 4 -9.51 26.20 -22.34
N ARG A 5 -9.79 25.43 -23.39
CA ARG A 5 -9.87 23.96 -23.34
C ARG A 5 -8.49 23.32 -23.17
N SER A 6 -7.46 23.85 -23.84
CA SER A 6 -6.08 23.36 -23.71
C SER A 6 -5.47 23.61 -22.31
N VAL A 7 -5.73 24.77 -21.71
CA VAL A 7 -5.31 25.08 -20.33
C VAL A 7 -6.00 24.17 -19.30
N SER A 8 -7.27 23.83 -19.52
CA SER A 8 -8.00 22.88 -18.67
C SER A 8 -7.41 21.47 -18.72
N PHE A 9 -7.01 21.01 -19.91
CA PHE A 9 -6.44 19.67 -20.11
C PHE A 9 -5.06 19.50 -19.45
N ILE A 10 -4.19 20.52 -19.53
CA ILE A 10 -2.88 20.52 -18.87
C ILE A 10 -3.04 20.48 -17.34
N LYS A 11 -3.99 21.24 -16.79
CA LYS A 11 -4.28 21.22 -15.34
C LYS A 11 -4.79 19.85 -14.89
N LEU A 12 -5.70 19.24 -15.65
CA LEU A 12 -6.26 17.92 -15.31
C LEU A 12 -5.18 16.82 -15.34
N ARG A 13 -4.26 16.87 -16.30
CA ARG A 13 -3.09 15.97 -16.34
C ARG A 13 -2.20 16.12 -15.11
N ASN A 14 -1.86 17.35 -14.74
CA ASN A 14 -1.01 17.59 -13.58
C ASN A 14 -1.67 17.09 -12.29
N ILE A 15 -2.97 17.32 -12.14
CA ILE A 15 -3.76 16.78 -11.01
C ILE A 15 -3.67 15.25 -11.00
N CYS A 16 -3.88 14.60 -12.15
CA CYS A 16 -3.82 13.14 -12.26
C CYS A 16 -2.46 12.57 -11.82
N CYS A 17 -1.35 13.19 -12.26
CA CYS A 17 0.00 12.79 -11.86
C CYS A 17 0.25 12.99 -10.35
N CYS A 18 -0.14 14.15 -9.82
CA CYS A 18 -0.02 14.42 -8.39
C CYS A 18 -0.80 13.41 -7.55
N LEU A 19 -2.01 13.03 -7.98
CA LEU A 19 -2.81 12.01 -7.31
C LEU A 19 -2.12 10.64 -7.36
N THR A 20 -1.59 10.22 -8.51
CA THR A 20 -0.88 8.93 -8.61
C THR A 20 0.34 8.89 -7.69
N ILE A 21 1.18 9.93 -7.72
CA ILE A 21 2.37 10.03 -6.89
C ILE A 21 1.97 10.03 -5.41
N ALA A 22 0.97 10.82 -5.02
CA ALA A 22 0.48 10.87 -3.65
C ALA A 22 -0.03 9.51 -3.17
N ALA A 23 -0.83 8.81 -3.99
CA ALA A 23 -1.31 7.47 -3.66
C ALA A 23 -0.16 6.48 -3.44
N ALA A 24 0.86 6.52 -4.31
CA ALA A 24 2.04 5.68 -4.22
C ALA A 24 2.89 5.95 -2.96
N PHE A 25 3.07 7.22 -2.58
CA PHE A 25 3.79 7.57 -1.35
C PHE A 25 3.02 7.17 -0.09
N VAL A 26 1.70 7.38 -0.06
CA VAL A 26 0.87 6.95 1.07
C VAL A 26 0.88 5.42 1.19
N TYR A 27 0.85 4.70 0.07
CA TYR A 27 1.01 3.25 0.04
C TYR A 27 2.36 2.80 0.60
N ALA A 28 3.47 3.34 0.07
CA ALA A 28 4.82 2.96 0.49
C ALA A 28 5.08 3.28 1.96
N SER A 29 4.54 4.40 2.47
CA SER A 29 4.66 4.76 3.88
C SER A 29 3.88 3.81 4.81
N ALA A 30 2.74 3.27 4.38
CA ALA A 30 2.03 2.24 5.15
C ALA A 30 2.88 0.97 5.34
N PHE A 31 3.56 0.51 4.28
CA PHE A 31 4.42 -0.67 4.36
C PHE A 31 5.74 -0.42 5.07
N TYR A 32 6.37 0.74 4.86
CA TYR A 32 7.56 1.12 5.61
C TYR A 32 7.28 1.15 7.11
N THR A 33 6.15 1.74 7.52
CA THR A 33 5.72 1.74 8.92
C THR A 33 5.54 0.32 9.46
N THR A 34 5.02 -0.60 8.65
CA THR A 34 4.89 -2.02 9.00
C THR A 34 6.25 -2.69 9.23
N VAL A 35 7.23 -2.46 8.35
CA VAL A 35 8.57 -3.05 8.46
C VAL A 35 9.35 -2.51 9.67
N VAL A 36 9.39 -1.19 9.86
CA VAL A 36 10.01 -0.57 11.04
C VAL A 36 9.37 -1.12 12.31
N TYR A 37 8.07 -1.36 12.27
CA TYR A 37 7.34 -1.85 13.40
C TYR A 37 7.64 -3.31 13.74
N LEU A 38 7.69 -4.21 12.75
CA LEU A 38 8.15 -5.59 12.96
C LEU A 38 9.55 -5.62 13.58
N ASP A 39 10.40 -4.64 13.25
CA ASP A 39 11.70 -4.42 13.88
C ASP A 39 11.57 -3.97 15.34
N GLU A 40 10.68 -3.03 15.66
CA GLU A 40 10.43 -2.54 17.03
C GLU A 40 9.98 -3.65 17.98
N ILE A 41 9.09 -4.54 17.54
CA ILE A 41 8.64 -5.67 18.36
C ILE A 41 9.63 -6.85 18.34
N GLY A 42 10.65 -6.82 17.47
CA GLY A 42 11.72 -7.81 17.43
C GLY A 42 11.34 -9.12 16.73
N VAL A 43 10.34 -9.08 15.85
CA VAL A 43 9.89 -10.20 15.00
C VAL A 43 10.30 -10.05 13.54
N ARG A 44 11.09 -9.01 13.24
CA ARG A 44 11.66 -8.82 11.91
C ARG A 44 12.51 -10.03 11.51
N GLY A 45 12.33 -10.48 10.26
CA GLY A 45 13.00 -11.65 9.69
C GLY A 45 12.42 -13.00 10.10
N ILE A 46 11.32 -13.03 10.88
CA ILE A 46 10.60 -14.28 11.19
C ILE A 46 9.82 -14.76 9.95
N ASP A 47 9.14 -13.86 9.26
CA ASP A 47 8.50 -14.15 7.97
C ASP A 47 9.13 -13.30 6.85
N THR A 48 10.30 -13.77 6.39
CA THR A 48 11.05 -13.13 5.29
C THR A 48 10.23 -13.02 4.00
N ARG A 49 9.31 -13.98 3.74
CA ARG A 49 8.46 -13.95 2.54
C ARG A 49 7.46 -12.82 2.57
N PHE A 50 6.85 -12.59 3.73
CA PHE A 50 5.94 -11.45 3.91
C PHE A 50 6.69 -10.12 3.80
N GLU A 51 7.85 -9.98 4.46
CA GLU A 51 8.66 -8.76 4.38
C GLU A 51 9.14 -8.45 2.96
N ASP A 52 9.63 -9.46 2.23
CA ASP A 52 10.04 -9.33 0.82
C ASP A 52 8.86 -8.90 -0.05
N PHE A 53 7.66 -9.45 0.18
CA PHE A 53 6.45 -9.01 -0.50
C PHE A 53 6.14 -7.53 -0.23
N LEU A 54 6.21 -7.06 1.02
CA LEU A 54 5.94 -5.66 1.36
C LEU A 54 6.93 -4.70 0.67
N ILE A 55 8.21 -5.05 0.68
CA ILE A 55 9.28 -4.24 0.09
C ILE A 55 9.13 -4.22 -1.44
N PHE A 56 8.99 -5.39 -2.06
CA PHE A 56 8.86 -5.49 -3.51
C PHE A 56 7.62 -4.76 -4.02
N SER A 57 6.49 -4.91 -3.32
CA SER A 57 5.24 -4.24 -3.66
C SER A 57 5.38 -2.71 -3.59
N SER A 58 6.02 -2.19 -2.54
CA SER A 58 6.25 -0.75 -2.37
C SER A 58 7.12 -0.18 -3.50
N VAL A 59 8.18 -0.89 -3.88
CA VAL A 59 9.06 -0.50 -5.00
C VAL A 59 8.29 -0.54 -6.33
N ALA A 60 7.51 -1.60 -6.56
CA ALA A 60 6.72 -1.75 -7.77
C ALA A 60 5.69 -0.62 -7.96
N ILE A 61 4.98 -0.22 -6.89
CA ILE A 61 4.04 0.90 -6.94
C ILE A 61 4.75 2.23 -7.21
N LEU A 62 5.91 2.48 -6.59
CA LEU A 62 6.69 3.69 -6.84
C LEU A 62 7.18 3.76 -8.29
N LEU A 63 7.72 2.64 -8.83
CA LEU A 63 8.13 2.56 -10.23
C LEU A 63 6.95 2.77 -11.18
N THR A 64 5.78 2.21 -10.85
CA THR A 64 4.54 2.42 -11.62
C THR A 64 4.14 3.89 -11.62
N ALA A 65 4.18 4.57 -10.47
CA ALA A 65 3.87 6.00 -10.38
C ALA A 65 4.86 6.88 -11.17
N ILE A 66 6.15 6.53 -11.20
CA ILE A 66 7.16 7.19 -12.04
C ILE A 66 6.83 6.98 -13.52
N GLY A 67 6.52 5.74 -13.93
CA GLY A 67 6.13 5.42 -15.30
C GLY A 67 4.88 6.20 -15.74
N ILE A 68 3.85 6.24 -14.90
CA ILE A 68 2.63 7.06 -15.11
C ILE A 68 3.01 8.54 -15.28
N SER A 69 3.89 9.06 -14.44
CA SER A 69 4.32 10.46 -14.52
C SER A 69 5.06 10.77 -15.82
N ILE A 70 5.96 9.89 -16.29
CA ILE A 70 6.69 10.08 -17.56
C ILE A 70 5.72 10.00 -18.75
N THR A 71 4.86 8.99 -18.76
CA THR A 71 3.93 8.75 -19.87
C THR A 71 2.88 9.85 -20.03
N SER A 72 2.49 10.52 -18.94
CA SER A 72 1.53 11.63 -18.99
C SER A 72 2.05 12.85 -19.78
N PHE A 73 3.35 13.15 -19.72
CA PHE A 73 3.93 14.28 -20.44
C PHE A 73 3.91 14.10 -21.96
N ILE A 74 3.88 12.85 -22.42
CA ILE A 74 3.86 12.48 -23.82
C ILE A 74 2.39 12.44 -24.27
N GLY A 75 1.93 13.51 -24.92
CA GLY A 75 0.52 13.73 -25.30
C GLY A 75 -0.08 12.77 -26.35
N ASN A 76 0.42 11.55 -26.47
CA ASN A 76 -0.03 10.55 -27.43
C ASN A 76 -1.09 9.62 -26.80
N ALA A 77 -2.14 9.31 -27.56
CA ALA A 77 -3.28 8.52 -27.12
C ALA A 77 -2.91 7.13 -26.58
N TRP A 78 -1.89 6.48 -27.15
CA TRP A 78 -1.39 5.20 -26.63
C TRP A 78 -0.83 5.33 -25.21
N PHE A 79 -0.15 6.44 -24.91
CA PHE A 79 0.36 6.71 -23.57
C PHE A 79 -0.74 7.04 -22.58
N LYS A 80 -1.84 7.66 -23.01
CA LYS A 80 -3.04 7.87 -22.17
C LYS A 80 -3.72 6.55 -21.80
N LEU A 81 -3.81 5.60 -22.75
CA LEU A 81 -4.32 4.26 -22.49
C LEU A 81 -3.43 3.49 -21.50
N ILE A 82 -2.10 3.55 -21.71
CA ILE A 82 -1.11 2.95 -20.83
C ILE A 82 -1.20 3.55 -19.42
N HIS A 83 -1.36 4.87 -19.32
CA HIS A 83 -1.55 5.59 -18.07
C HIS A 83 -2.80 5.11 -17.33
N PHE A 84 -3.94 4.97 -18.02
CA PHE A 84 -5.16 4.42 -17.45
C PHE A 84 -4.97 2.98 -16.93
N PHE A 85 -4.28 2.14 -17.72
CA PHE A 85 -4.00 0.75 -17.35
C PHE A 85 -3.15 0.68 -16.07
N PHE A 86 -2.06 1.45 -16.01
CA PHE A 86 -1.19 1.48 -14.83
C PHE A 86 -1.87 2.08 -13.61
N SER A 87 -2.67 3.15 -13.74
CA SER A 87 -3.44 3.70 -12.62
C SER A 87 -4.44 2.68 -12.08
N SER A 88 -5.08 1.91 -12.96
CA SER A 88 -6.03 0.86 -12.58
C SER A 88 -5.32 -0.33 -11.90
N ALA A 89 -4.17 -0.76 -12.43
CA ALA A 89 -3.36 -1.81 -11.83
C ALA A 89 -2.86 -1.42 -10.44
N MET A 90 -2.41 -0.17 -10.27
CA MET A 90 -2.01 0.37 -8.97
C MET A 90 -3.18 0.34 -7.98
N LEU A 91 -4.38 0.76 -8.39
CA LEU A 91 -5.57 0.70 -7.53
C LEU A 91 -5.90 -0.73 -7.08
N ILE A 92 -5.88 -1.70 -8.01
CA ILE A 92 -6.13 -3.11 -7.69
C ILE A 92 -5.14 -3.60 -6.65
N LEU A 93 -3.87 -3.24 -6.80
CA LEU A 93 -2.80 -3.67 -5.89
C LEU A 93 -2.94 -3.02 -4.50
N ILE A 94 -3.36 -1.75 -4.44
CA ILE A 94 -3.69 -1.06 -3.18
C ILE A 94 -4.86 -1.74 -2.46
N CYS A 95 -5.93 -2.08 -3.19
CA CYS A 95 -7.09 -2.78 -2.63
C CYS A 95 -6.73 -4.18 -2.14
N TYR A 96 -5.92 -4.92 -2.91
CA TYR A 96 -5.42 -6.24 -2.50
C TYR A 96 -4.59 -6.16 -1.22
N ALA A 97 -3.68 -5.19 -1.14
CA ALA A 97 -2.90 -4.90 0.06
C ALA A 97 -3.79 -4.57 1.27
N PHE A 98 -4.84 -3.76 1.09
CA PHE A 98 -5.79 -3.44 2.15
C PHE A 98 -6.46 -4.70 2.71
N ILE A 99 -6.98 -5.58 1.84
CA ILE A 99 -7.57 -6.86 2.28
C ILE A 99 -6.50 -7.73 2.96
N ALA A 100 -5.30 -7.80 2.37
CA ALA A 100 -4.20 -8.58 2.90
C ALA A 100 -3.79 -8.13 4.31
N THR A 101 -3.92 -6.86 4.69
CA THR A 101 -3.60 -6.42 6.07
C THR A 101 -4.46 -7.07 7.14
N PHE A 102 -5.71 -7.43 6.82
CA PHE A 102 -6.60 -8.15 7.73
C PHE A 102 -6.24 -9.63 7.81
N TRP A 103 -5.90 -10.26 6.68
CA TRP A 103 -5.49 -11.66 6.62
C TRP A 103 -4.09 -11.91 7.17
N ALA A 104 -3.21 -10.92 7.06
CA ALA A 104 -1.84 -10.98 7.57
C ALA A 104 -1.81 -11.19 9.09
N LYS A 105 -2.84 -10.74 9.83
CA LYS A 105 -2.91 -10.92 11.29
C LYS A 105 -2.83 -12.40 11.65
N GLU A 106 -3.73 -13.19 11.09
CA GLU A 106 -3.85 -14.62 11.39
C GLU A 106 -2.62 -15.39 10.90
N HIS A 107 -2.11 -15.03 9.71
CA HIS A 107 -0.91 -15.65 9.14
C HIS A 107 0.33 -15.37 10.01
N ILE A 108 0.58 -14.11 10.34
CA ILE A 108 1.71 -13.69 11.15
C ILE A 108 1.59 -14.29 12.56
N LEU A 109 0.40 -14.30 13.17
CA LEU A 109 0.14 -14.97 14.44
C LEU A 109 0.53 -16.46 14.39
N SER A 110 0.15 -17.17 13.33
CA SER A 110 0.44 -18.60 13.20
C SER A 110 1.95 -18.89 13.07
N ILE A 111 2.69 -18.06 12.33
CA ILE A 111 4.14 -18.21 12.15
C ILE A 111 4.86 -17.84 13.44
N ILE A 112 4.49 -16.70 14.03
CA ILE A 112 5.05 -16.23 15.29
C ILE A 112 4.78 -17.24 16.41
N GLN A 113 3.60 -17.86 16.51
CA GLN A 113 3.37 -18.91 17.50
C GLN A 113 4.35 -20.08 17.36
N ASN A 114 4.65 -20.49 16.12
CA ASN A 114 5.58 -21.58 15.83
C ASN A 114 7.05 -21.20 16.11
N ASP A 115 7.45 -19.94 15.90
CA ASP A 115 8.84 -19.47 16.07
C ASP A 115 9.13 -18.75 17.41
N VAL A 116 8.12 -18.16 18.07
CA VAL A 116 8.21 -17.52 19.40
C VAL A 116 8.40 -18.52 20.52
N LEU A 117 8.09 -19.80 20.29
CA LEU A 117 8.59 -20.91 21.12
C LEU A 117 10.13 -20.87 21.30
N ARG A 118 10.87 -20.12 20.45
CA ARG A 118 12.33 -20.04 20.48
C ARG A 118 12.92 -18.64 20.71
N THR A 119 12.17 -17.55 20.59
CA THR A 119 12.77 -16.20 20.60
C THR A 119 12.68 -15.50 21.97
N GLN A 120 13.71 -15.71 22.79
CA GLN A 120 13.96 -14.92 24.01
C GLN A 120 13.99 -13.39 23.78
N LYS A 121 14.19 -12.94 22.53
CA LYS A 121 14.21 -11.52 22.15
C LYS A 121 12.86 -10.83 22.37
N LEU A 122 11.74 -11.48 22.00
CA LEU A 122 10.40 -10.90 22.14
C LEU A 122 10.05 -10.71 23.63
N GLN A 123 10.32 -11.74 24.44
CA GLN A 123 10.10 -11.76 25.89
C GLN A 123 10.92 -10.68 26.61
N LYS A 124 12.23 -10.58 26.29
CA LYS A 124 13.12 -9.58 26.90
C LYS A 124 12.75 -8.15 26.50
N ARG A 125 12.37 -7.92 25.24
CA ARG A 125 12.10 -6.57 24.73
C ARG A 125 10.77 -6.01 25.21
N ASN A 126 9.74 -6.86 25.31
CA ASN A 126 8.39 -6.44 25.67
C ASN A 126 7.98 -6.80 27.10
N SER A 127 8.91 -7.32 27.92
CA SER A 127 8.63 -7.71 29.32
C SER A 127 7.41 -8.62 29.44
N CYS A 128 7.32 -9.62 28.55
CA CYS A 128 6.20 -10.56 28.47
C CYS A 128 6.71 -12.00 28.66
N CYS A 129 5.83 -12.90 29.09
CA CYS A 129 6.17 -14.31 29.27
C CYS A 129 5.21 -15.24 28.53
N ASN A 130 5.78 -16.19 27.79
CA ASN A 130 5.07 -17.22 27.03
C ASN A 130 4.00 -16.66 26.09
N TRP A 131 3.39 -17.50 25.27
CA TRP A 131 2.42 -17.01 24.30
C TRP A 131 1.02 -16.87 24.90
N ASN A 132 0.52 -17.92 25.57
CA ASN A 132 -0.78 -18.00 26.23
C ASN A 132 -0.69 -18.00 27.76
N GLY A 133 0.52 -17.89 28.34
CA GLY A 133 0.73 -17.75 29.78
C GLY A 133 1.68 -18.79 30.41
N PRO A 134 1.79 -18.80 31.75
CA PRO A 134 2.83 -19.55 32.47
C PRO A 134 2.74 -21.08 32.29
N ASN A 135 1.60 -21.62 31.83
CA ASN A 135 1.37 -23.04 31.67
C ASN A 135 1.80 -23.62 30.31
N ASP A 136 2.23 -22.79 29.35
CA ASP A 136 2.64 -23.28 28.01
C ASP A 136 3.96 -24.07 28.04
N TYR A 137 4.75 -23.96 29.12
CA TYR A 137 6.05 -24.62 29.24
C TYR A 137 6.26 -25.18 30.65
N PHE A 138 6.29 -26.51 30.76
CA PHE A 138 6.62 -27.24 31.99
C PHE A 138 8.08 -27.04 32.49
N GLY A 139 8.83 -26.05 31.98
CA GLY A 139 10.26 -25.91 32.25
C GLY A 139 10.81 -24.48 32.40
N ILE A 140 10.00 -23.43 32.31
CA ILE A 140 10.47 -22.05 32.53
C ILE A 140 9.80 -21.50 33.79
N ILE A 141 10.22 -22.05 34.93
CA ILE A 141 9.93 -21.48 36.25
C ILE A 141 10.77 -20.20 36.35
N GLY A 142 10.11 -19.02 36.33
CA GLY A 142 10.77 -17.78 36.74
C GLY A 142 10.39 -16.48 36.02
N SER A 143 9.23 -16.36 35.38
CA SER A 143 8.87 -15.06 34.78
C SER A 143 8.25 -14.10 35.79
N LYS A 144 8.96 -13.01 36.06
CA LYS A 144 8.57 -11.87 36.90
C LYS A 144 7.50 -10.95 36.25
N TYR A 145 6.85 -11.42 35.18
CA TYR A 145 6.02 -10.62 34.29
C TYR A 145 4.61 -11.22 34.22
N ASP A 146 3.60 -10.42 34.54
CA ASP A 146 2.18 -10.84 34.58
C ASP A 146 1.54 -10.95 33.18
N ARG A 147 2.20 -10.42 32.13
CA ARG A 147 1.59 -10.24 30.80
C ARG A 147 2.05 -11.28 29.78
N THR A 148 1.11 -11.83 29.01
CA THR A 148 1.42 -12.82 27.96
C THR A 148 1.93 -12.14 26.69
N CYS A 149 2.85 -12.78 25.96
CA CYS A 149 3.38 -12.22 24.73
C CYS A 149 2.34 -12.19 23.60
N GLY A 150 1.35 -13.09 23.62
CA GLY A 150 0.23 -13.06 22.68
C GLY A 150 -0.67 -11.84 22.87
N GLU A 151 -0.97 -11.44 24.12
CA GLU A 151 -1.72 -10.20 24.41
C GLU A 151 -0.97 -8.95 23.98
N VAL A 152 0.33 -8.90 24.31
CA VAL A 152 1.21 -7.82 23.90
C VAL A 152 1.19 -7.70 22.38
N PHE A 153 1.42 -8.80 21.66
CA PHE A 153 1.39 -8.81 20.20
C PHE A 153 0.03 -8.38 19.63
N ASN A 154 -1.10 -8.84 20.20
CA ASN A 154 -2.43 -8.50 19.72
C ASN A 154 -2.75 -7.02 19.89
N GLU A 155 -2.51 -6.43 21.06
CA GLU A 155 -2.75 -5.00 21.31
C GLU A 155 -1.95 -4.15 20.31
N TYR A 156 -0.70 -4.56 20.10
CA TYR A 156 0.25 -3.92 19.21
C TYR A 156 -0.17 -4.03 17.75
N TYR A 157 -0.51 -5.23 17.30
CA TYR A 157 -0.98 -5.49 15.94
C TYR A 157 -2.30 -4.75 15.67
N ASP A 158 -3.28 -4.76 16.59
CA ASP A 158 -4.58 -4.15 16.37
C ASP A 158 -4.50 -2.63 16.24
N ARG A 159 -3.69 -1.96 17.07
CA ARG A 159 -3.47 -0.51 16.98
C ARG A 159 -2.79 -0.11 15.66
N LYS A 160 -1.90 -0.97 15.14
CA LYS A 160 -1.15 -0.69 13.90
C LYS A 160 -1.87 -1.14 12.65
N ALA A 161 -2.61 -2.25 12.68
CA ALA A 161 -3.55 -2.63 11.64
C ALA A 161 -4.57 -1.52 11.42
N ALA A 162 -5.05 -0.87 12.49
CA ALA A 162 -5.89 0.33 12.37
C ALA A 162 -5.17 1.49 11.66
N THR A 163 -3.91 1.77 12.00
CA THR A 163 -3.16 2.87 11.37
C THR A 163 -2.85 2.57 9.88
N ASN A 164 -2.38 1.37 9.58
CA ASN A 164 -2.05 0.92 8.23
C ASN A 164 -3.29 0.83 7.34
N SER A 165 -4.40 0.31 7.86
CA SER A 165 -5.67 0.24 7.11
C SER A 165 -6.19 1.64 6.77
N ILE A 166 -6.06 2.62 7.69
CA ILE A 166 -6.39 4.03 7.39
C ILE A 166 -5.51 4.56 6.27
N MET A 167 -4.19 4.36 6.33
CA MET A 167 -3.26 4.84 5.29
C MET A 167 -3.55 4.17 3.93
N LEU A 168 -3.78 2.86 3.90
CA LEU A 168 -4.15 2.13 2.69
C LEU A 168 -5.51 2.57 2.14
N ALA A 169 -6.49 2.87 2.99
CA ALA A 169 -7.78 3.42 2.58
C ALA A 169 -7.64 4.82 1.96
N ILE A 170 -6.81 5.69 2.54
CA ILE A 170 -6.47 7.00 1.97
C ILE A 170 -5.79 6.83 0.61
N SER A 171 -4.80 5.93 0.51
CA SER A 171 -4.12 5.62 -0.75
C SER A 171 -5.10 5.12 -1.82
N ALA A 172 -6.03 4.22 -1.45
CA ALA A 172 -7.06 3.71 -2.35
C ALA A 172 -7.98 4.82 -2.84
N PHE A 173 -8.42 5.71 -1.95
CA PHE A 173 -9.27 6.85 -2.31
C PHE A 173 -8.56 7.80 -3.29
N ILE A 174 -7.31 8.17 -3.01
CA ILE A 174 -6.51 9.02 -3.91
C ILE A 174 -6.29 8.32 -5.26
N SER A 175 -6.02 7.02 -5.24
CA SER A 175 -5.84 6.22 -6.46
C SER A 175 -7.13 6.13 -7.28
N CYS A 176 -8.30 5.99 -6.66
CA CYS A 176 -9.59 6.06 -7.34
C CYS A 176 -9.77 7.40 -8.06
N LEU A 177 -9.44 8.53 -7.40
CA LEU A 177 -9.50 9.84 -8.04
C LEU A 177 -8.53 9.94 -9.24
N SER A 178 -7.34 9.35 -9.14
CA SER A 178 -6.39 9.26 -10.25
C SER A 178 -6.97 8.46 -11.44
N VAL A 179 -7.60 7.31 -11.18
CA VAL A 179 -8.24 6.51 -12.23
C VAL A 179 -9.38 7.29 -12.91
N ILE A 180 -10.27 7.91 -12.13
CA ILE A 180 -11.38 8.71 -12.65
C ILE A 180 -10.87 9.85 -13.55
N THR A 181 -9.87 10.60 -13.07
CA THR A 181 -9.26 11.69 -13.85
C THR A 181 -8.56 11.19 -15.11
N SER A 182 -7.91 10.02 -15.05
CA SER A 182 -7.31 9.36 -16.22
C SER A 182 -8.37 8.94 -17.25
N THR A 183 -9.53 8.44 -16.81
CA THR A 183 -10.65 8.11 -17.70
C THR A 183 -11.21 9.34 -18.40
N ILE A 184 -11.36 10.46 -17.68
CA ILE A 184 -11.81 11.74 -18.26
C ILE A 184 -10.81 12.25 -19.30
N LEU A 185 -9.51 12.13 -19.02
CA LEU A 185 -8.44 12.51 -19.97
C LEU A 185 -8.45 11.64 -21.24
N TYR A 186 -8.79 10.36 -21.11
CA TYR A 186 -8.94 9.46 -22.24
C TYR A 186 -10.17 9.81 -23.09
N ALA A 187 -11.34 9.94 -22.47
CA ALA A 187 -12.61 10.19 -23.17
C ALA A 187 -12.65 11.54 -23.92
N ASN A 188 -12.03 12.58 -23.37
CA ASN A 188 -11.98 13.91 -24.01
C ASN A 188 -11.09 13.97 -25.27
N ASP A 189 -10.16 13.03 -25.45
CA ASP A 189 -9.27 13.00 -26.62
C ASP A 189 -9.98 12.49 -27.88
N ASP A 190 -10.95 11.58 -27.70
CA ASP A 190 -11.78 11.05 -28.78
C ASP A 190 -12.71 12.13 -29.34
N GLU A 191 -13.25 13.01 -28.49
CA GLU A 191 -14.06 14.14 -28.95
C GLU A 191 -13.25 15.16 -29.78
N GLU A 192 -12.03 15.50 -29.38
CA GLU A 192 -11.21 16.47 -30.10
C GLU A 192 -10.78 15.95 -31.48
N LYS A 193 -10.43 14.67 -31.58
CA LYS A 193 -10.13 14.02 -32.87
C LYS A 193 -11.36 13.95 -33.77
N ASN A 194 -12.51 13.58 -33.22
CA ASN A 194 -13.77 13.51 -33.99
C ASN A 194 -14.23 14.87 -34.48
N MET A 195 -14.03 15.95 -33.71
CA MET A 195 -14.29 17.31 -34.18
C MET A 195 -13.31 17.72 -35.29
N LYS A 196 -12.00 17.55 -35.10
CA LYS A 196 -11.01 17.90 -36.13
C LYS A 196 -11.23 17.17 -37.45
N ALA A 197 -11.57 15.89 -37.42
CA ALA A 197 -11.89 15.10 -38.62
C ALA A 197 -13.17 15.57 -39.32
N LYS A 198 -14.17 16.04 -38.57
CA LYS A 198 -15.43 16.56 -39.12
C LYS A 198 -15.23 17.90 -39.85
N TYR A 199 -14.33 18.75 -39.36
CA TYR A 199 -14.04 20.06 -39.95
C TYR A 199 -12.95 20.02 -41.05
N SER A 200 -12.13 18.97 -41.16
CA SER A 200 -11.18 18.83 -42.28
C SER A 200 -11.82 18.25 -43.55
N ASN A 201 -13.03 17.70 -43.43
CA ASN A 201 -13.78 17.10 -44.53
C ASN A 201 -14.91 18.02 -45.05
N MET A 202 -14.95 19.26 -44.55
CA MET A 202 -15.75 20.38 -45.08
C MET A 202 -14.83 21.37 -45.78
#